data_AF-A0A2M9P8T4-F1
#
_entry.id   AF-A0A2M9P8T4-F1
#
_cell.length_a   1.000
_cell.length_b   1.000
_cell.length_c   1.000
_cell.angle_alpha   90.00
_cell.angle_beta   90.00
_cell.angle_gamma   90.00
#
_symmetry.space_group_name_H-M   'P 1'
#
loop_
_entity.id
_entity.type
_entity.pdbx_description
1 polymer ?
#
loop_
_entity_poly.entity_id
_entity_poly.type
_entity_poly.pdbx_seq_one_letter_code
_entity_poly.pdbx_strand_id
1 'polypeptide(L)'
;MPEAEALPEALIDTHRHLVLRDSLGYAWTDTLPPLAGAFTPGDYDRLTEGAGIAGVLHMETGVDERDWRVTHHLLMSDVAQKRDLTDPRTVRDFAA
;
A
#
# COMPACT_ATOMS: atom_id res chain seq x y z
N MET A 1 -4.77 13.35 -43.72
CA MET A 1 -4.40 12.68 -42.47
C MET A 1 -5.51 12.96 -41.48
N PRO A 2 -6.30 11.97 -41.01
CA PRO A 2 -7.26 12.25 -39.96
C PRO A 2 -6.49 12.74 -38.73
N GLU A 3 -6.95 13.83 -38.13
CA GLU A 3 -6.39 14.34 -36.87
C GLU A 3 -6.54 13.24 -35.81
N ALA A 4 -5.43 12.88 -35.16
CA ALA A 4 -5.48 11.99 -34.02
C ALA A 4 -6.26 12.72 -32.92
N GLU A 5 -7.43 12.19 -32.56
CA GLU A 5 -8.22 12.67 -31.44
C GLU A 5 -7.34 12.68 -30.19
N ALA A 6 -7.04 13.87 -29.68
CA ALA A 6 -6.21 14.03 -28.50
C ALA A 6 -6.90 13.29 -27.35
N LEU A 7 -6.19 12.33 -26.73
CA LEU A 7 -6.69 11.68 -25.53
C LEU A 7 -7.02 12.79 -24.50
N PRO A 8 -8.17 12.70 -23.80
CA PRO A 8 -8.50 13.67 -22.77
C PRO A 8 -7.34 13.76 -21.78
N GLU A 9 -7.03 14.97 -21.29
CA GLU A 9 -5.95 15.18 -20.31
C GLU A 9 -6.23 14.33 -19.05
N ALA A 10 -5.60 13.17 -19.01
CA ALA A 10 -5.71 12.21 -17.93
C ALA A 10 -4.64 12.53 -16.89
N LEU A 11 -5.06 12.86 -15.68
CA LEU A 11 -4.15 13.15 -14.58
C LEU A 11 -3.73 11.87 -13.86
N ILE A 12 -2.49 11.81 -13.43
CA ILE A 12 -1.99 10.78 -12.51
C ILE A 12 -1.69 11.46 -11.19
N ASP A 13 -2.38 11.05 -10.13
CA ASP A 13 -1.97 11.43 -8.77
C ASP A 13 -0.74 10.58 -8.40
N THR A 14 0.41 11.24 -8.31
CA THR A 14 1.67 10.56 -8.03
C THR A 14 1.91 10.34 -6.54
N HIS A 15 1.04 10.83 -5.65
CA HIS A 15 1.30 10.85 -4.21
C HIS A 15 0.02 10.74 -3.37
N ARG A 16 -0.55 9.53 -3.31
CA ARG A 16 -1.69 9.23 -2.42
C ARG A 16 -1.25 8.52 -1.14
N HIS A 17 -1.69 9.05 0.00
CA HIS A 17 -1.66 8.37 1.30
C HIS A 17 -3.05 7.85 1.68
N LEU A 18 -3.09 6.74 2.42
CA LEU A 18 -4.31 6.12 2.93
C LEU A 18 -4.18 5.81 4.41
N VAL A 19 -5.27 5.94 5.15
CA VAL A 19 -5.34 5.65 6.59
C VAL A 19 -6.37 4.54 6.83
N LEU A 20 -5.91 3.29 6.86
CA LEU A 20 -6.74 2.09 6.89
C LEU A 20 -6.92 1.56 8.32
N ARG A 21 -7.61 2.33 9.16
CA ARG A 21 -7.74 2.06 10.61
C ARG A 21 -8.47 0.78 10.98
N ASP A 22 -9.20 0.17 10.04
CA ASP A 22 -9.84 -1.13 10.26
C ASP A 22 -8.84 -2.28 10.35
N SER A 23 -7.58 -2.06 9.94
CA SER A 23 -6.57 -3.12 9.86
C SER A 23 -5.19 -2.72 10.38
N LEU A 24 -4.87 -1.43 10.43
CA LEU A 24 -3.53 -0.93 10.74
C LEU A 24 -3.58 0.21 11.75
N GLY A 25 -2.57 0.28 12.60
CA GLY A 25 -2.31 1.36 13.55
C GLY A 25 -1.52 2.51 12.93
N TYR A 26 -1.78 3.72 13.43
CA TYR A 26 -1.18 4.98 12.97
C TYR A 26 -0.91 5.89 14.18
N ALA A 27 -0.19 5.41 15.19
CA ALA A 27 0.01 6.09 16.48
C ALA A 27 0.63 7.50 16.33
N TRP A 28 1.37 7.76 15.26
CA TRP A 28 1.91 9.10 14.97
C TRP A 28 0.81 10.16 14.77
N THR A 29 -0.42 9.75 14.46
CA THR A 29 -1.57 10.64 14.27
C THR A 29 -2.33 10.96 15.56
N ASP A 30 -2.01 10.32 16.69
CA ASP A 30 -2.82 10.39 17.92
C ASP A 30 -2.95 11.81 18.50
N THR A 31 -1.95 12.66 18.23
CA THR A 31 -1.92 14.06 18.68
C THR A 31 -2.49 15.03 17.64
N LEU A 32 -3.03 14.52 16.53
CA LEU A 32 -3.49 15.30 15.38
C LEU A 32 -4.98 15.02 15.12
N PRO A 33 -5.92 15.73 15.79
CA PRO A 33 -7.36 15.50 15.64
C PRO A 33 -7.88 15.48 14.20
N PRO A 34 -7.40 16.32 13.26
CA PRO A 34 -7.82 16.25 11.86
C PRO A 34 -7.50 14.92 11.16
N LEU A 35 -6.55 14.15 11.69
CA LEU A 35 -6.13 12.87 11.13
C LEU A 35 -6.70 11.66 11.88
N ALA A 36 -7.51 11.86 12.91
CA ALA A 36 -8.02 10.77 13.76
C ALA A 36 -8.94 9.77 13.01
N GLY A 37 -9.50 10.17 11.87
CA GLY A 37 -10.38 9.32 11.05
C GLY A 37 -9.62 8.35 10.14
N ALA A 38 -10.37 7.43 9.53
CA ALA A 38 -9.90 6.63 8.41
C ALA A 38 -9.98 7.45 7.11
N PHE A 39 -9.15 7.09 6.14
CA PHE A 39 -9.22 7.59 4.77
C PHE A 39 -8.95 6.43 3.82
N THR A 40 -10.03 5.89 3.25
CA THR A 40 -10.01 4.68 2.42
C THR A 40 -9.90 5.01 0.93
N PRO A 41 -9.61 4.02 0.06
CA PRO A 41 -9.67 4.24 -1.39
C PRO A 41 -11.03 4.80 -1.84
N GLY A 42 -12.14 4.32 -1.27
CA GLY A 42 -13.47 4.82 -1.62
C GLY A 42 -13.72 6.26 -1.17
N ASP A 43 -13.05 6.73 -0.11
CA ASP A 43 -13.10 8.13 0.30
C ASP A 43 -12.33 9.02 -0.66
N TYR A 44 -11.16 8.56 -1.11
CA TYR A 44 -10.38 9.24 -2.15
C TYR A 44 -11.14 9.30 -3.48
N ASP A 45 -11.74 8.19 -3.92
CA ASP A 45 -12.47 8.13 -5.19
C ASP A 45 -13.65 9.12 -5.19
N ARG A 46 -14.36 9.22 -4.06
CA ARG A 46 -15.43 10.21 -3.86
C ARG A 46 -14.89 11.65 -3.82
N LEU A 47 -13.75 11.86 -3.16
CA LEU A 47 -13.14 13.19 -3.06
C LEU A 47 -12.63 13.70 -4.41
N THR A 48 -12.19 12.80 -5.28
CA THR A 48 -11.59 13.11 -6.58
C THR A 48 -12.54 12.91 -7.76
N GLU A 49 -13.83 12.68 -7.49
CA GLU A 49 -14.85 12.51 -8.52
C GLU A 49 -14.88 13.73 -9.46
N GLY A 50 -14.77 13.48 -10.77
CA GLY A 50 -14.75 14.52 -11.80
C GLY A 50 -13.41 15.27 -11.94
N ALA A 51 -12.39 14.97 -11.13
CA ALA A 51 -11.08 15.62 -11.21
C ALA A 51 -10.20 15.12 -12.37
N GLY A 52 -10.66 14.14 -13.17
CA GLY A 52 -9.88 13.60 -14.30
C GLY A 52 -8.68 12.74 -13.88
N ILE A 53 -8.65 12.25 -12.63
CA ILE A 53 -7.61 11.32 -12.16
C ILE A 53 -7.83 9.95 -12.81
N ALA A 54 -6.92 9.54 -13.67
CA ALA A 54 -6.95 8.25 -14.37
C ALA A 54 -6.11 7.16 -13.67
N GLY A 55 -5.22 7.55 -12.76
CA GLY A 55 -4.35 6.61 -12.05
C GLY A 55 -3.72 7.23 -10.82
N VAL A 56 -3.28 6.37 -9.90
CA VAL A 56 -2.75 6.80 -8.60
C VAL A 56 -1.56 5.96 -8.18
N LEU A 57 -0.50 6.60 -7.71
CA LEU A 57 0.62 5.98 -7.00
C LEU A 57 0.43 6.11 -5.49
N HIS A 58 0.55 5.00 -4.79
CA HIS A 58 0.41 4.96 -3.34
C HIS A 58 1.75 5.14 -2.66
N MET A 59 1.75 6.01 -1.66
CA MET A 59 2.91 6.28 -0.83
C MET A 59 2.66 5.78 0.59
N GLU A 60 3.72 5.26 1.20
CA GLU A 60 3.67 4.72 2.55
C GLU A 60 3.23 5.79 3.56
N THR A 61 2.41 5.42 4.53
CA THR A 61 1.75 6.36 5.46
C THR A 61 2.25 6.18 6.90
N GLY A 62 3.38 5.49 7.09
CA GLY A 62 3.99 5.25 8.40
C GLY A 62 3.08 4.49 9.37
N VAL A 63 2.82 3.19 9.13
CA VAL A 63 2.02 2.35 10.03
C VAL A 63 2.79 1.97 11.30
N ASP A 64 2.07 1.56 12.34
CA ASP A 64 2.67 1.13 13.61
C ASP A 64 3.69 0.00 13.42
N GLU A 65 4.75 0.00 14.26
CA GLU A 65 5.86 -0.94 14.13
C GLU A 65 5.40 -2.41 14.16
N ARG A 66 4.48 -2.70 15.08
CA ARG A 66 3.92 -4.03 15.25
C ARG A 66 3.29 -4.55 13.95
N ASP A 67 2.54 -3.71 13.24
CA ASP A 67 1.69 -4.16 12.14
C ASP A 67 2.54 -4.46 10.89
N TRP A 68 3.61 -3.69 10.66
CA TRP A 68 4.59 -4.04 9.62
C TRP A 68 5.35 -5.32 9.99
N ARG A 69 5.74 -5.51 11.25
CA ARG A 69 6.49 -6.71 11.68
C ARG A 69 5.67 -7.98 11.51
N VAL A 70 4.38 -7.93 11.86
CA VAL A 70 3.48 -9.08 11.68
C VAL A 70 3.33 -9.41 10.20
N THR A 71 3.02 -8.41 9.36
CA THR A 71 2.85 -8.63 7.91
C THR A 71 4.13 -9.14 7.27
N HIS A 72 5.27 -8.54 7.61
CA HIS A 72 6.57 -8.95 7.10
C HIS A 72 6.94 -10.38 7.55
N HIS A 73 6.66 -10.72 8.81
CA HIS A 73 6.86 -12.08 9.31
C HIS A 73 5.99 -13.10 8.56
N LEU A 74 4.70 -12.81 8.34
CA LEU A 74 3.80 -13.69 7.61
C LEU A 74 4.23 -13.90 6.16
N LEU A 75 4.69 -12.84 5.49
CA LEU A 75 5.27 -12.95 4.14
C LEU A 75 6.50 -13.84 4.13
N MET A 76 7.42 -13.66 5.07
CA MET A 76 8.62 -14.49 5.19
C MET A 76 8.29 -15.94 5.53
N SER A 77 7.31 -16.18 6.40
CA SER A 77 6.81 -17.51 6.70
C SER A 77 6.22 -18.18 5.45
N ASP A 78 5.35 -17.49 4.70
CA ASP A 78 4.75 -18.02 3.47
C ASP A 78 5.80 -18.40 2.43
N VAL A 79 6.80 -17.54 2.21
CA VAL A 79 7.94 -17.83 1.32
C VAL A 79 8.71 -19.05 1.81
N ALA A 80 9.03 -19.12 3.12
CA ALA A 80 9.79 -20.23 3.69
C ALA A 80 9.04 -21.57 3.59
N GLN A 81 7.73 -21.60 3.84
CA GLN A 81 6.91 -22.81 3.77
C GLN A 81 6.78 -23.37 2.35
N LYS A 82 6.96 -22.54 1.32
CA LYS A 82 6.92 -22.95 -0.09
C LYS A 82 8.26 -23.48 -0.61
N ARG A 83 9.34 -23.38 0.17
CA ARG A 83 10.67 -23.87 -0.26
C ARG A 83 10.75 -25.38 -0.09
N ASP A 84 11.41 -26.02 -1.05
CA ASP A 84 11.74 -27.44 -0.94
C ASP A 84 12.79 -27.64 0.16
N LEU A 85 12.38 -28.25 1.27
CA LEU A 85 13.24 -28.59 2.41
C LEU A 85 14.21 -29.73 2.08
N THR A 86 14.00 -30.45 0.97
CA THR A 86 14.91 -31.49 0.49
C THR A 86 16.06 -30.93 -0.36
N ASP A 87 15.97 -29.67 -0.85
CA ASP A 87 17.11 -28.97 -1.46
C ASP A 87 18.11 -28.56 -0.36
N PRO A 88 19.35 -29.09 -0.35
CA PRO A 88 20.36 -28.75 0.66
C PRO A 88 20.69 -27.26 0.73
N ARG A 89 20.43 -26.48 -0.33
CA ARG A 89 20.60 -25.03 -0.33
C ARG A 89 19.59 -24.33 0.58
N THR A 90 18.35 -24.80 0.61
CA THR A 90 17.28 -24.25 1.47
C THR A 90 17.63 -24.35 2.95
N VAL A 91 18.14 -25.50 3.39
CA VAL A 91 18.53 -25.74 4.79
C VAL A 91 19.70 -24.83 5.21
N ARG A 92 20.67 -24.62 4.32
CA ARG A 92 21.83 -23.77 4.59
C ARG A 92 21.48 -22.30 4.71
N ASP A 93 20.58 -21.79 3.87
CA ASP A 93 20.14 -20.38 3.92
C ASP A 93 19.33 -20.05 5.18
N PHE A 94 18.74 -21.06 5.84
CA PHE A 94 17.90 -20.87 7.03
C PHE A 94 18.69 -20.87 8.36
N ALA A 95 19.88 -21.50 8.39
CA ALA A 95 20.67 -21.72 9.60
C ALA A 95 21.80 -20.69 9.83
N ALA A 96 21.97 -19.73 8.93
CA ALA A 96 22.99 -18.67 8.98
C ALA A 96 22.37 -17.34 9.44
#